data_AF-A0A956GZR7-F1
#
_entry.id   AF-A0A956GZR7-F1
#
_cell.length_a   1.000
_cell.length_b   1.000
_cell.length_c   1.000
_cell.angle_alpha   90.00
_cell.angle_beta   90.00
_cell.angle_gamma   90.00
#
_symmetry.space_group_name_H-M   'P 1'
#
loop_
_entity.id
_entity.type
_entity.pdbx_description
1 polymer ?
#
loop_
_entity_poly.entity_id
_entity_poly.type
_entity_poly.pdbx_seq_one_letter_code
_entity_poly.pdbx_strand_id
1 'polypeptide(L)'
;GMACAGDEFIAIEAVDANNIDGWNEQMSMLGEGLILVWDNQTQDASVSFDIDVPCDDTWHIWVRGLNQGQNDSFFATVDGEPNPEAIFEIACDNGPQQSTYQWRELNWRDQNDPGCTYLQDPWTQDWGAGSHNFTLRYRESIAVSRIWLTNTAMTPP
;
A
#
# COMPACT_ATOMS: atom_id res chain seq x y z
N GLY A 1 10.13 -8.05 20.89
CA GLY A 1 10.69 -6.76 21.33
C GLY A 1 10.01 -6.31 22.60
N MET A 2 10.09 -5.02 22.94
CA MET A 2 9.23 -4.41 23.96
C MET A 2 8.15 -3.59 23.25
N ALA A 3 7.02 -3.37 23.91
CA ALA A 3 5.97 -2.50 23.38
C ALA A 3 6.50 -1.08 23.11
N CYS A 4 5.91 -0.39 22.14
CA CYS A 4 6.28 0.99 21.86
C CYS A 4 6.03 1.89 23.07
N ALA A 5 6.98 2.79 23.35
CA ALA A 5 6.88 3.73 24.46
C ALA A 5 6.05 4.99 24.12
N GLY A 6 5.66 5.14 22.84
CA GLY A 6 4.90 6.25 22.31
C GLY A 6 4.53 6.01 20.84
N ASP A 7 4.14 7.09 20.17
CA ASP A 7 3.72 7.07 18.78
C ASP A 7 4.94 7.03 17.86
N GLU A 8 4.93 6.08 16.92
CA GLU A 8 5.95 5.86 15.92
C GLU A 8 5.38 6.11 14.51
N PHE A 9 6.24 6.65 13.63
CA PHE A 9 5.86 7.02 12.26
C PHE A 9 7.00 6.73 11.29
N ILE A 10 6.69 6.00 10.21
CA ILE A 10 7.65 5.67 9.16
C ILE A 10 7.05 6.11 7.82
N ALA A 11 7.78 6.88 7.02
CA ALA A 11 7.38 7.30 5.69
C ALA A 11 8.42 6.84 4.68
N ILE A 12 7.98 6.18 3.61
CA ILE A 12 8.86 5.66 2.56
C ILE A 12 8.30 6.12 1.21
N GLU A 13 9.12 6.80 0.40
CA GLU A 13 8.78 7.11 -0.97
C GLU A 13 8.73 5.81 -1.78
N ALA A 14 7.76 5.65 -2.68
CA ALA A 14 7.61 4.40 -3.42
C ALA A 14 8.85 4.07 -4.26
N VAL A 15 9.55 5.10 -4.74
CA VAL A 15 10.80 4.99 -5.50
C VAL A 15 11.98 4.47 -4.67
N ASP A 16 11.90 4.53 -3.34
CA ASP A 16 12.92 4.02 -2.41
C ASP A 16 12.65 2.55 -2.00
N ALA A 17 11.73 1.87 -2.69
CA ALA A 17 11.43 0.46 -2.44
C ALA A 17 12.65 -0.46 -2.61
N ASN A 18 12.68 -1.55 -1.85
CA ASN A 18 13.76 -2.53 -1.84
C ASN A 18 13.82 -3.35 -3.14
N ASN A 19 12.66 -3.63 -3.74
CA ASN A 19 12.55 -4.27 -5.03
C ASN A 19 11.48 -3.58 -5.88
N ILE A 20 11.78 -3.35 -7.15
CA ILE A 20 10.92 -2.69 -8.13
C ILE A 20 11.01 -3.49 -9.43
N ASP A 21 9.92 -4.15 -9.80
CA ASP A 21 9.82 -4.95 -11.02
C ASP A 21 8.58 -4.56 -11.83
N GLY A 22 8.74 -4.20 -13.10
CA GLY A 22 7.63 -3.75 -13.96
C GLY A 22 7.06 -2.36 -13.66
N TRP A 23 7.80 -1.53 -12.91
CA TRP A 23 7.45 -0.13 -12.63
C TRP A 23 8.57 0.82 -13.12
N ASN A 24 8.20 2.01 -13.55
CA ASN A 24 9.12 3.08 -13.93
C ASN A 24 9.01 4.25 -12.95
N GLU A 25 10.16 4.81 -12.58
CA GLU A 25 10.22 6.08 -11.87
C GLU A 25 9.83 7.23 -12.81
N GLN A 26 8.87 8.06 -12.40
CA GLN A 26 8.44 9.22 -13.16
C GLN A 26 8.14 10.40 -12.23
N MET A 27 8.29 11.62 -12.75
CA MET A 27 7.83 12.81 -12.05
C MET A 27 6.31 12.92 -12.18
N SER A 28 5.61 12.96 -11.05
CA SER A 28 4.15 13.10 -11.00
C SER A 28 3.71 14.43 -11.62
N MET A 29 2.74 14.35 -12.53
CA MET A 29 2.06 15.54 -13.07
C MET A 29 1.00 16.12 -12.11
N LEU A 30 0.74 15.44 -10.99
CA LEU A 30 -0.27 15.80 -9.99
C LEU A 30 0.35 16.33 -8.68
N GLY A 31 1.67 16.54 -8.64
CA GLY A 31 2.36 17.19 -7.52
C GLY A 31 2.85 16.26 -6.41
N GLU A 32 2.88 14.94 -6.63
CA GLU A 32 3.39 13.98 -5.63
C GLU A 32 4.92 13.90 -5.57
N GLY A 33 5.64 14.51 -6.52
CA GLY A 33 7.08 14.33 -6.68
C GLY A 33 7.43 13.11 -7.53
N LEU A 34 8.50 12.40 -7.21
CA LEU A 34 8.86 11.17 -7.92
C LEU A 34 7.96 10.02 -7.46
N ILE A 35 7.43 9.25 -8.42
CA ILE A 35 6.47 8.18 -8.19
C ILE A 35 6.86 6.94 -8.99
N LEU A 36 6.29 5.80 -8.64
CA LEU A 36 6.31 4.61 -9.48
C LEU A 36 5.05 4.54 -10.33
N VAL A 37 5.23 4.29 -11.63
CA VAL A 37 4.17 4.11 -12.62
C VAL A 37 4.35 2.77 -13.32
N TRP A 38 3.27 2.00 -13.41
CA TRP A 38 3.27 0.70 -14.09
C TRP A 38 3.76 0.84 -15.54
N ASP A 39 4.63 -0.06 -16.00
CA ASP A 39 5.27 0.02 -17.32
C ASP A 39 4.35 -0.31 -18.51
N ASN A 40 3.10 -0.69 -18.24
CA ASN A 40 2.09 -1.10 -19.21
C ASN A 40 2.47 -2.37 -20.02
N GLN A 41 3.36 -3.21 -19.49
CA GLN A 41 3.85 -4.44 -20.12
C GLN A 41 3.86 -5.62 -19.15
N THR A 42 4.32 -5.41 -17.92
CA THR A 42 4.59 -6.46 -16.94
C THR A 42 3.32 -6.73 -16.12
N GLN A 43 2.61 -7.82 -16.41
CA GLN A 43 1.31 -8.12 -15.79
C GLN A 43 1.41 -8.48 -14.31
N ASP A 44 2.57 -8.96 -13.88
CA ASP A 44 2.92 -9.34 -12.51
C ASP A 44 3.87 -8.33 -11.85
N ALA A 45 3.88 -7.08 -12.36
CA ALA A 45 4.70 -6.00 -11.82
C ALA A 45 4.52 -5.87 -10.31
N SER A 46 5.62 -5.77 -9.56
CA SER A 46 5.60 -5.75 -8.10
C SER A 46 6.57 -4.74 -7.54
N VAL A 47 6.24 -4.22 -6.36
CA VAL A 47 7.09 -3.35 -5.57
C VAL A 47 7.05 -3.84 -4.12
N SER A 48 8.22 -3.99 -3.50
CA SER A 48 8.32 -4.46 -2.12
C SER A 48 9.18 -3.56 -1.24
N PHE A 49 8.77 -3.45 0.01
CA PHE A 49 9.36 -2.60 1.03
C PHE A 49 9.75 -3.47 2.22
N ASP A 50 11.01 -3.38 2.63
CA ASP A 50 11.47 -3.94 3.89
C ASP A 50 11.31 -2.85 4.96
N ILE A 51 10.47 -3.13 5.94
CA ILE A 51 10.08 -2.22 7.00
C ILE A 51 10.70 -2.72 8.29
N ASP A 52 11.53 -1.90 8.93
CA ASP A 52 12.08 -2.21 10.26
C ASP A 52 11.29 -1.47 11.33
N VAL A 53 10.48 -2.20 12.11
CA VAL A 53 9.69 -1.62 13.20
C VAL A 53 10.46 -1.67 14.53
N PRO A 54 10.51 -0.59 15.32
CA PRO A 54 11.39 -0.51 16.50
C PRO A 54 10.87 -1.25 17.74
N CYS A 55 9.59 -1.64 17.75
CA CYS A 55 8.90 -2.15 18.93
C CYS A 55 7.72 -3.06 18.54
N ASP A 56 7.25 -3.82 19.52
CA ASP A 56 6.10 -4.71 19.36
C ASP A 56 4.82 -3.89 19.48
N ASP A 57 3.97 -3.89 18.45
CA ASP A 57 2.71 -3.14 18.48
C ASP A 57 1.75 -3.59 17.36
N THR A 58 0.56 -3.01 17.34
CA THR A 58 -0.34 -3.05 16.19
C THR A 58 0.04 -1.92 15.23
N TRP A 59 0.47 -2.29 14.02
CA TRP A 59 0.90 -1.38 12.97
C TRP A 59 -0.18 -1.21 11.91
N HIS A 60 -0.37 0.05 11.52
CA HIS A 60 -1.25 0.50 10.45
C HIS A 60 -0.39 0.86 9.24
N ILE A 61 -0.73 0.33 8.07
CA ILE A 61 -0.02 0.61 6.81
C ILE A 61 -0.96 1.39 5.90
N TRP A 62 -0.47 2.53 5.40
CA TRP A 62 -1.17 3.41 4.49
C TRP A 62 -0.42 3.50 3.18
N VAL A 63 -1.16 3.49 2.07
CA VAL A 63 -0.61 3.62 0.72
C VAL A 63 -1.19 4.87 0.07
N ARG A 64 -0.29 5.66 -0.53
CA ARG A 64 -0.63 6.81 -1.37
C ARG A 64 -0.72 6.35 -2.82
N GLY A 65 -1.90 5.92 -3.24
CA GLY A 65 -2.16 5.41 -4.59
C GLY A 65 -2.95 6.39 -5.45
N LEU A 66 -2.92 6.15 -6.76
CA LEU A 66 -3.74 6.91 -7.72
C LEU A 66 -5.17 6.35 -7.77
N ASN A 67 -6.15 7.24 -7.66
CA ASN A 67 -7.56 6.99 -7.93
C ASN A 67 -7.95 7.62 -9.29
N GLN A 68 -8.36 6.81 -10.26
CA GLN A 68 -8.67 7.19 -11.65
C GLN A 68 -9.82 6.36 -12.27
N GLY A 69 -11.04 6.89 -12.17
CA GLY A 69 -12.17 6.55 -13.06
C GLY A 69 -12.65 5.10 -13.07
N GLN A 70 -12.11 4.22 -12.22
CA GLN A 70 -12.48 2.82 -11.98
C GLN A 70 -12.18 2.46 -10.52
N ASN A 71 -12.45 1.22 -10.13
CA ASN A 71 -11.89 0.69 -8.88
C ASN A 71 -10.38 0.65 -9.04
N ASP A 72 -9.66 1.24 -8.08
CA ASP A 72 -8.22 1.31 -8.09
C ASP A 72 -7.68 0.43 -6.99
N SER A 73 -6.99 -0.63 -7.39
CA SER A 73 -6.55 -1.67 -6.45
C SER A 73 -5.20 -2.25 -6.82
N PHE A 74 -4.59 -2.88 -5.82
CA PHE A 74 -3.40 -3.69 -5.90
C PHE A 74 -3.68 -5.07 -5.31
N PHE A 75 -2.88 -6.07 -5.68
CA PHE A 75 -2.69 -7.23 -4.81
C PHE A 75 -1.69 -6.85 -3.72
N ALA A 76 -1.94 -7.26 -2.48
CA ALA A 76 -1.11 -6.91 -1.34
C ALA A 76 -0.80 -8.15 -0.48
N THR A 77 0.45 -8.20 0.00
CA THR A 77 0.87 -9.15 1.03
C THR A 77 1.71 -8.45 2.09
N VAL A 78 1.61 -8.97 3.30
CA VAL A 78 2.43 -8.64 4.46
C VAL A 78 3.09 -9.92 4.93
N ASP A 79 4.42 -9.94 4.98
CA ASP A 79 5.24 -11.11 5.33
C ASP A 79 4.87 -12.37 4.52
N GLY A 80 4.43 -12.17 3.27
CA GLY A 80 4.02 -13.23 2.35
C GLY A 80 2.59 -13.74 2.51
N GLU A 81 1.80 -13.16 3.42
CA GLU A 81 0.40 -13.52 3.66
C GLU A 81 -0.55 -12.34 3.32
N PRO A 82 -1.82 -12.61 2.96
CA PRO A 82 -2.43 -13.93 2.78
C PRO A 82 -2.04 -14.61 1.45
N ASN A 83 -2.29 -15.91 1.35
CA ASN A 83 -2.26 -16.66 0.09
C ASN A 83 -3.62 -17.34 -0.18
N PRO A 84 -4.39 -16.94 -1.21
CA PRO A 84 -4.05 -15.94 -2.24
C PRO A 84 -3.99 -14.51 -1.69
N GLU A 85 -3.23 -13.64 -2.37
CA GLU A 85 -2.96 -12.26 -1.95
C GLU A 85 -4.26 -11.46 -1.72
N ALA A 86 -4.23 -10.53 -0.76
CA ALA A 86 -5.37 -9.65 -0.54
C ALA A 86 -5.58 -8.74 -1.75
N ILE A 87 -6.83 -8.44 -2.11
CA ILE A 87 -7.10 -7.24 -2.90
C ILE A 87 -7.13 -6.07 -1.93
N PHE A 88 -6.19 -5.15 -2.11
CA PHE A 88 -6.14 -3.87 -1.44
C PHE A 88 -6.75 -2.81 -2.35
N GLU A 89 -7.85 -2.21 -1.92
CA GLU A 89 -8.52 -1.13 -2.62
C GLU A 89 -7.93 0.22 -2.18
N ILE A 90 -7.45 1.03 -3.12
CA ILE A 90 -7.28 2.48 -2.96
C ILE A 90 -8.65 3.14 -2.96
N ALA A 91 -9.48 2.77 -3.93
CA ALA A 91 -10.85 3.22 -4.07
C ALA A 91 -11.69 2.10 -4.67
N CYS A 92 -12.84 1.81 -4.06
CA CYS A 92 -13.83 0.89 -4.63
C CYS A 92 -15.08 1.69 -5.00
N ASP A 93 -14.88 2.68 -5.87
CA ASP A 93 -15.91 3.56 -6.44
C ASP A 93 -15.64 3.78 -7.94
N ASN A 94 -16.53 4.50 -8.63
CA ASN A 94 -16.33 4.81 -10.06
C ASN A 94 -15.22 5.87 -10.29
N GLY A 95 -14.42 6.17 -9.26
CA GLY A 95 -13.38 7.17 -9.25
C GLY A 95 -13.85 8.61 -9.51
N PRO A 96 -12.96 9.59 -9.35
CA PRO A 96 -13.20 10.96 -9.77
C PRO A 96 -13.04 11.11 -11.29
N GLN A 97 -13.64 12.17 -11.85
CA GLN A 97 -13.44 12.54 -13.27
C GLN A 97 -12.00 12.93 -13.60
N GLN A 98 -11.26 13.43 -12.61
CA GLN A 98 -9.86 13.80 -12.71
C GLN A 98 -9.07 12.95 -11.73
N SER A 99 -8.03 12.29 -12.20
CA SER A 99 -7.21 11.43 -11.35
C SER A 99 -6.66 12.22 -10.16
N THR A 100 -6.68 11.61 -8.98
CA THR A 100 -6.11 12.19 -7.76
C THR A 100 -5.39 11.12 -6.98
N TYR A 101 -4.34 11.53 -6.27
CA TYR A 101 -3.75 10.65 -5.26
C TYR A 101 -4.55 10.75 -3.97
N GLN A 102 -4.73 9.61 -3.32
CA GLN A 102 -5.37 9.53 -2.01
C GLN A 102 -4.63 8.56 -1.10
N TRP A 103 -4.67 8.85 0.19
CA TRP A 103 -4.20 7.92 1.21
C TRP A 103 -5.31 6.92 1.49
N ARG A 104 -4.95 5.64 1.53
CA ARG A 104 -5.84 4.58 1.95
C ARG A 104 -5.11 3.61 2.85
N GLU A 105 -5.71 3.36 4.00
CA GLU A 105 -5.23 2.35 4.93
C GLU A 105 -5.45 0.97 4.32
N LEU A 106 -4.51 0.06 4.57
CA LEU A 106 -4.63 -1.32 4.13
C LEU A 106 -6.00 -1.87 4.52
N ASN A 107 -6.62 -2.49 3.54
CA ASN A 107 -7.86 -3.22 3.66
C ASN A 107 -7.67 -4.51 2.88
N TRP A 108 -8.41 -5.53 3.28
CA TRP A 108 -8.33 -6.85 2.71
C TRP A 108 -9.69 -7.24 2.17
N ARG A 109 -9.79 -7.33 0.85
CA ARG A 109 -10.86 -8.01 0.14
C ARG A 109 -10.40 -9.35 -0.42
N ASP A 110 -11.22 -10.38 -0.27
CA ASP A 110 -10.96 -11.69 -0.87
C ASP A 110 -10.99 -11.60 -2.40
N GLN A 111 -10.09 -12.30 -3.09
CA GLN A 111 -10.01 -12.25 -4.55
C GLN A 111 -11.28 -12.75 -5.25
N ASN A 112 -12.09 -13.57 -4.57
CA ASN A 112 -13.33 -14.13 -5.10
C ASN A 112 -14.56 -13.30 -4.76
N ASP A 113 -14.45 -12.24 -3.94
CA ASP A 113 -15.57 -11.36 -3.66
C ASP A 113 -15.78 -10.39 -4.83
N PRO A 114 -16.92 -10.43 -5.56
CA PRO A 114 -17.16 -9.56 -6.69
C PRO A 114 -17.58 -8.13 -6.30
N GLY A 115 -17.86 -7.88 -5.02
CA GLY A 115 -18.23 -6.57 -4.48
C GLY A 115 -17.06 -5.85 -3.82
N CYS A 116 -17.36 -4.76 -3.12
CA CYS A 116 -16.41 -4.03 -2.27
C CYS A 116 -16.58 -4.45 -0.79
N THR A 117 -16.75 -5.76 -0.54
CA THR A 117 -16.89 -6.27 0.83
C THR A 117 -15.52 -6.65 1.36
N TYR A 118 -15.14 -6.06 2.50
CA TYR A 118 -13.85 -6.30 3.11
C TYR A 118 -13.94 -7.39 4.19
N LEU A 119 -12.97 -8.31 4.18
CA LEU A 119 -12.71 -9.21 5.30
C LEU A 119 -12.14 -8.44 6.48
N GLN A 120 -11.26 -7.47 6.20
CA GLN A 120 -10.68 -6.56 7.19
C GLN A 120 -10.56 -5.15 6.59
N ASP A 121 -11.08 -4.14 7.29
CA ASP A 121 -10.94 -2.71 6.97
C ASP A 121 -11.05 -1.94 8.29
N PRO A 122 -9.92 -1.59 8.94
CA PRO A 122 -8.54 -1.75 8.45
C PRO A 122 -7.98 -3.18 8.57
N TRP A 123 -6.99 -3.49 7.73
CA TRP A 123 -6.14 -4.68 7.82
C TRP A 123 -4.80 -4.30 8.49
N THR A 124 -4.80 -4.34 9.83
CA THR A 124 -3.66 -4.00 10.68
C THR A 124 -2.76 -5.21 10.96
N GLN A 125 -1.52 -4.97 11.37
CA GLN A 125 -0.49 -6.00 11.58
C GLN A 125 0.01 -5.99 13.02
N ASP A 126 -0.16 -7.10 13.74
CA ASP A 126 0.46 -7.26 15.07
C ASP A 126 1.89 -7.78 14.90
N TRP A 127 2.84 -6.85 14.94
CA TRP A 127 4.25 -7.15 14.68
C TRP A 127 5.10 -7.05 15.94
N GLY A 128 6.17 -7.84 15.96
CA GLY A 128 7.27 -7.63 16.90
C GLY A 128 8.33 -6.73 16.27
N ALA A 129 9.17 -6.12 17.10
CA ALA A 129 10.32 -5.35 16.62
C ALA A 129 11.18 -6.15 15.63
N GLY A 130 11.55 -5.52 14.52
CA GLY A 130 12.39 -6.10 13.48
C GLY A 130 11.88 -5.86 12.06
N SER A 131 12.48 -6.59 11.12
CA SER A 131 12.19 -6.45 9.69
C SER A 131 10.96 -7.25 9.29
N HIS A 132 10.06 -6.59 8.58
CA HIS A 132 8.86 -7.11 7.93
C HIS A 132 8.86 -6.74 6.45
N ASN A 133 8.16 -7.50 5.63
CA ASN A 133 8.04 -7.22 4.21
C ASN A 133 6.61 -6.83 3.84
N PHE A 134 6.45 -5.73 3.13
CA PHE A 134 5.20 -5.33 2.51
C PHE A 134 5.37 -5.33 0.99
N THR A 135 4.49 -6.03 0.27
CA THR A 135 4.55 -6.11 -1.20
C THR A 135 3.22 -5.69 -1.80
N LEU A 136 3.30 -4.84 -2.84
CA LEU A 136 2.20 -4.52 -3.74
C LEU A 136 2.50 -5.12 -5.11
N ARG A 137 1.51 -5.81 -5.68
CA ARG A 137 1.55 -6.31 -7.06
C ARG A 137 0.43 -5.67 -7.88
N TYR A 138 0.74 -5.38 -9.14
CA TYR A 138 -0.17 -4.72 -10.07
C TYR A 138 -1.50 -5.49 -10.21
N ARG A 139 -2.61 -4.74 -10.19
CA ARG A 139 -3.96 -5.23 -10.48
C ARG A 139 -4.72 -4.25 -11.37
N GLU A 140 -5.01 -3.05 -10.85
CA GLU A 140 -5.77 -2.03 -11.57
C GLU A 140 -5.13 -0.64 -11.42
N SER A 141 -4.68 -0.27 -10.23
CA SER A 141 -4.06 1.04 -10.01
C SER A 141 -2.67 1.08 -10.66
N ILE A 142 -2.43 2.13 -11.44
CA ILE A 142 -1.25 2.27 -12.31
C ILE A 142 -0.12 3.07 -11.68
N ALA A 143 -0.31 3.63 -10.48
CA ALA A 143 0.73 4.42 -9.84
C ALA A 143 0.65 4.40 -8.30
N VAL A 144 1.81 4.40 -7.68
CA VAL A 144 2.00 4.51 -6.23
C VAL A 144 3.07 5.56 -5.94
N SER A 145 2.80 6.41 -4.95
CA SER A 145 3.69 7.51 -4.57
C SER A 145 4.47 7.21 -3.30
N ARG A 146 3.80 6.75 -2.24
CA ARG A 146 4.37 6.60 -0.90
C ARG A 146 3.67 5.50 -0.13
N ILE A 147 4.38 4.98 0.87
CA ILE A 147 3.77 4.26 1.98
C ILE A 147 4.06 5.01 3.29
N TRP A 148 3.15 4.88 4.24
CA TRP A 148 3.28 5.44 5.57
C TRP A 148 2.81 4.44 6.61
N LEU A 149 3.53 4.32 7.70
CA LEU A 149 3.23 3.40 8.77
C LEU A 149 3.18 4.13 10.11
N THR A 150 2.32 3.64 10.99
CA THR A 150 2.21 4.10 12.37
C THR A 150 1.70 2.99 13.28
N ASN A 151 2.00 3.08 14.57
CA ASN A 151 1.37 2.25 15.60
C ASN A 151 0.13 2.91 16.23
N THR A 152 -0.48 3.88 15.56
CA THR A 152 -1.65 4.62 16.05
C THR A 152 -2.78 4.63 15.02
N ALA A 153 -3.99 5.01 15.43
CA ALA A 153 -5.11 5.23 14.49
C ALA A 153 -5.02 6.58 13.73
N MET A 154 -3.87 7.27 13.75
CA MET A 154 -3.70 8.53 13.03
C MET A 154 -3.64 8.29 11.53
N THR A 155 -4.20 9.22 10.76
CA THR A 155 -4.06 9.23 9.31
C THR A 155 -2.77 9.96 8.91
N PRO A 156 -2.18 9.63 7.76
CA PRO A 156 -1.05 10.37 7.20
C PRO A 156 -1.36 11.87 7.04
N PRO A 157 -0.35 12.75 7.12
CA PRO A 157 -0.49 14.19 6.91
C PRO A 157 -0.77 14.58 5.44
#